data_AF-A0A2S3U398-F1
#
_entry.id   AF-A0A2S3U398-F1
#
_cell.length_a   1.000
_cell.length_b   1.000
_cell.length_c   1.000
_cell.angle_alpha   90.00
_cell.angle_beta   90.00
_cell.angle_gamma   90.00
#
_symmetry.space_group_name_H-M   'P 1'
#
loop_
_entity.id
_entity.type
_entity.pdbx_description
1 polymer ?
#
loop_
_entity_poly.entity_id
_entity_poly.type
_entity_poly.pdbx_seq_one_letter_code
_entity_poly.pdbx_strand_id
1 'polypeptide(L)'
;MHVAAINPEYVNREQVPADRLAHEKDVLVKEALNEGKPEKIVEKMVEGRLNKWLSEISLDDQEFVKDSDQTVAHFVESKGDKVSSFIRFEVGEGIEKKADNFIDEVMNQIKD
;
A
#
# COMPACT_ATOMS: atom_id res chain seq x y z
N MET A 1 -11.96 7.17 9.33
CA MET A 1 -12.62 6.45 8.21
C MET A 1 -11.64 6.17 7.08
N HIS A 2 -10.97 7.19 6.52
CA HIS A 2 -10.00 7.00 5.43
C HIS A 2 -8.97 5.89 5.71
N VAL A 3 -8.21 6.00 6.81
CA VAL A 3 -7.19 5.01 7.20
C VAL A 3 -7.72 3.58 7.23
N ALA A 4 -8.93 3.37 7.78
CA ALA A 4 -9.53 2.04 7.84
C ALA A 4 -9.81 1.45 6.45
N ALA A 5 -10.20 2.30 5.49
CA ALA A 5 -10.56 1.90 4.13
C ALA A 5 -9.35 1.70 3.20
N ILE A 6 -8.34 2.56 3.29
CA ILE A 6 -7.21 2.58 2.33
C ILE A 6 -5.98 1.85 2.85
N ASN A 7 -5.86 1.64 4.16
CA ASN A 7 -4.72 0.96 4.78
C ASN A 7 -3.35 1.58 4.40
N PRO A 8 -3.13 2.89 4.60
CA PRO A 8 -1.79 3.48 4.48
C PRO A 8 -0.81 2.81 5.44
N GLU A 9 0.46 2.75 5.04
CA GLU A 9 1.56 2.24 5.88
C GLU A 9 2.22 3.37 6.70
N TYR A 10 2.28 4.59 6.14
CA TYR A 10 2.97 5.74 6.74
C TYR A 10 2.09 6.99 6.70
N VAL A 11 2.37 7.98 7.56
CA VAL A 11 1.69 9.28 7.49
C VAL A 11 2.12 10.04 6.24
N ASN A 12 3.43 10.08 5.96
CA ASN A 12 4.01 10.80 4.84
C ASN A 12 5.26 10.09 4.31
N ARG A 13 5.78 10.58 3.17
CA ARG A 13 6.93 9.99 2.48
C ARG A 13 8.21 10.03 3.32
N GLU A 14 8.35 11.04 4.17
CA GLU A 14 9.52 11.22 5.04
C GLU A 14 9.64 10.14 6.12
N GLN A 15 8.52 9.49 6.46
CA GLN A 15 8.50 8.37 7.41
C GLN A 15 8.89 7.03 6.78
N VAL A 16 9.02 6.96 5.45
CA VAL A 16 9.40 5.73 4.74
C VAL A 16 10.87 5.40 5.01
N PRO A 17 11.20 4.23 5.58
CA PRO A 17 12.58 3.84 5.84
C PRO A 17 13.42 3.78 4.55
N ALA A 18 14.68 4.22 4.63
CA ALA A 18 15.57 4.30 3.47
C ALA A 18 15.86 2.93 2.83
N ASP A 19 15.93 1.87 3.65
CA ASP A 19 16.08 0.49 3.21
C ASP A 19 14.84 -0.01 2.44
N ARG A 20 13.64 0.32 2.93
CA ARG A 20 12.37 0.02 2.25
C ARG A 20 12.26 0.74 0.91
N LEU A 21 12.62 2.02 0.88
CA LEU A 21 12.65 2.83 -0.34
C LEU A 21 13.67 2.28 -1.36
N ALA A 22 14.87 1.91 -0.90
CA ALA A 22 15.91 1.35 -1.76
C ALA A 22 15.51 -0.01 -2.33
N HIS A 23 14.89 -0.86 -1.51
CA HIS A 23 14.37 -2.16 -1.93
C HIS A 23 13.32 -2.02 -3.02
N GLU A 24 12.30 -1.17 -2.81
CA GLU A 24 11.26 -0.94 -3.80
C GLU A 24 11.83 -0.39 -5.12
N LYS A 25 12.77 0.56 -5.03
CA LYS A 25 13.44 1.12 -6.21
C LYS A 25 14.17 0.03 -7.01
N ASP A 26 14.87 -0.89 -6.34
CA ASP A 26 15.57 -2.01 -7.00
C ASP A 26 14.59 -2.96 -7.70
N VAL A 27 13.44 -3.26 -7.06
CA VAL A 27 12.36 -4.05 -7.68
C VAL A 27 11.85 -3.37 -8.95
N LEU A 28 11.50 -2.09 -8.88
CA LEU A 28 10.99 -1.32 -10.03
C LEU A 28 12.01 -1.19 -11.17
N VAL A 29 13.31 -1.06 -10.85
CA VAL A 29 14.40 -1.05 -11.85
C VAL A 29 14.47 -2.39 -12.56
N LYS A 30 14.46 -3.50 -11.81
CA LYS A 30 14.50 -4.85 -12.40
C LYS A 30 13.30 -5.11 -13.31
N GLU A 31 12.10 -4.71 -12.89
CA GLU A 31 10.89 -4.79 -13.73
C GLU A 31 11.05 -4.00 -15.03
N ALA A 32 11.47 -2.74 -14.92
CA ALA A 32 11.59 -1.86 -16.09
C ALA A 32 12.69 -2.30 -17.07
N LEU A 33 13.79 -2.88 -16.59
CA LEU A 33 14.84 -3.45 -17.43
C LEU A 33 14.35 -4.69 -18.20
N ASN A 34 13.53 -5.54 -17.56
CA ASN A 34 12.94 -6.72 -18.20
C ASN A 34 11.96 -6.35 -19.34
N GLU A 35 11.46 -5.12 -19.37
CA GLU A 35 10.58 -4.61 -20.44
C GLU A 35 11.35 -4.19 -21.72
N GLY A 36 12.68 -4.24 -21.73
CA GLY A 36 13.50 -4.02 -22.93
C GLY A 36 13.50 -2.59 -23.47
N LYS A 37 13.19 -1.60 -22.63
CA LYS A 37 13.11 -0.17 -23.01
C LYS A 37 14.48 0.52 -22.92
N PRO A 38 14.71 1.64 -23.65
CA PRO A 38 15.96 2.40 -23.54
C PRO A 38 16.20 2.92 -22.11
N GLU A 39 17.45 2.96 -21.65
CA GLU A 39 17.83 3.35 -20.27
C GLU A 39 17.21 4.68 -19.81
N LYS A 40 17.21 5.70 -20.68
CA LYS A 40 16.60 7.01 -20.37
C LYS A 40 15.08 6.95 -20.12
N ILE A 41 14.40 5.98 -20.73
CA ILE A 41 12.97 5.74 -20.53
C ILE A 41 12.75 4.93 -19.26
N VAL A 42 13.64 3.96 -18.98
CA VAL A 42 13.64 3.16 -17.75
C VAL A 42 13.76 4.05 -16.52
N GLU A 43 14.71 4.98 -16.49
CA GLU A 43 14.92 5.87 -15.34
C GLU A 43 13.67 6.71 -15.00
N LYS A 44 13.10 7.39 -16.00
CA LYS A 44 11.86 8.17 -15.84
C LYS A 44 10.67 7.31 -15.44
N MET A 45 10.63 6.08 -15.91
CA MET A 45 9.57 5.13 -15.59
C MET A 45 9.63 4.68 -14.14
N VAL A 46 10.83 4.33 -13.67
CA VAL A 46 11.09 3.96 -12.28
C VAL A 46 10.72 5.12 -11.36
N GLU A 47 11.11 6.35 -11.70
CA GLU A 47 10.74 7.54 -10.91
C GLU A 47 9.22 7.71 -10.80
N GLY A 48 8.50 7.60 -11.93
CA GLY A 48 7.03 7.68 -11.93
C GLY A 48 6.37 6.57 -11.12
N ARG A 49 6.84 5.32 -11.25
CA ARG A 49 6.34 4.18 -10.48
C ARG A 49 6.62 4.34 -8.99
N LEU A 50 7.82 4.80 -8.63
CA LEU A 50 8.21 5.03 -7.25
C LEU A 50 7.36 6.13 -6.61
N ASN A 51 7.09 7.23 -7.34
CA ASN A 51 6.18 8.28 -6.87
C ASN A 51 4.75 7.77 -6.68
N LYS A 52 4.25 6.94 -7.60
CA LYS A 52 2.93 6.32 -7.46
C LYS A 52 2.87 5.43 -6.23
N TRP A 53 3.86 4.55 -6.08
CA TRP A 53 3.96 3.66 -4.94
C TRP A 53 4.02 4.44 -3.61
N LEU A 54 4.84 5.50 -3.53
CA LEU A 54 4.88 6.39 -2.37
C LEU A 54 3.53 7.04 -2.07
N SER A 55 2.77 7.44 -3.09
CA SER A 55 1.43 8.00 -2.91
C SER A 55 0.39 6.98 -2.45
N GLU A 56 0.59 5.70 -2.76
CA GLU A 56 -0.31 4.62 -2.33
C GLU A 56 -0.09 4.24 -0.87
N ILE A 57 1.15 4.33 -0.36
CA ILE A 57 1.49 3.92 1.01
C ILE A 57 1.54 5.07 2.03
N SER A 58 1.55 6.33 1.58
CA SER A 58 1.63 7.52 2.44
C SER A 58 0.27 8.21 2.55
N LEU A 59 -0.30 8.29 3.75
CA LEU A 59 -1.62 8.85 4.00
C LEU A 59 -1.80 10.27 3.43
N ASP A 60 -0.82 11.15 3.63
CA ASP A 60 -0.86 12.55 3.23
C ASP A 60 -1.03 12.74 1.71
N ASP A 61 -0.53 11.79 0.91
CA ASP A 61 -0.59 11.81 -0.55
C ASP A 61 -1.87 11.18 -1.13
N GLN A 62 -2.63 10.43 -0.32
CA GLN A 62 -3.80 9.68 -0.79
C GLN A 62 -4.98 10.61 -1.10
N GLU A 63 -5.72 10.30 -2.16
CA GLU A 63 -7.00 10.95 -2.47
C GLU A 63 -8.01 10.70 -1.35
N PHE A 64 -8.61 11.76 -0.81
CA PHE A 64 -9.47 11.63 0.35
C PHE A 64 -10.76 10.86 -0.01
N VAL A 65 -11.00 9.71 0.61
CA VAL A 65 -12.18 8.84 0.35
C VAL A 65 -13.57 9.53 0.39
N LYS A 66 -13.70 10.71 0.99
CA LYS A 66 -14.96 11.47 0.99
C LYS A 66 -15.02 12.56 -0.08
N ASP A 67 -13.88 12.91 -0.65
CA ASP A 67 -13.70 13.94 -1.66
C ASP A 67 -12.37 13.68 -2.40
N SER A 68 -12.45 12.99 -3.54
CA SER A 68 -11.28 12.60 -4.34
C SER A 68 -10.62 13.78 -5.05
N ASP A 69 -11.21 14.98 -5.02
CA ASP A 69 -10.63 16.18 -5.66
C ASP A 69 -9.45 16.75 -4.84
N GLN A 70 -9.23 16.24 -3.63
CA GLN A 70 -8.14 16.66 -2.75
C GLN A 70 -7.47 15.48 -2.04
N THR A 71 -6.21 15.68 -1.65
CA THR A 71 -5.50 14.71 -0.81
C THR A 71 -5.90 14.82 0.65
N VAL A 72 -5.57 13.81 1.46
CA VAL A 72 -5.76 13.87 2.91
C VAL A 72 -4.98 15.03 3.52
N ALA A 73 -3.73 15.28 3.09
CA ALA A 73 -2.95 16.42 3.59
C ALA A 73 -3.67 17.74 3.32
N HIS A 74 -4.15 17.97 2.10
CA HIS A 74 -4.85 19.20 1.75
C HIS A 74 -6.13 19.37 2.57
N PHE A 75 -6.89 18.28 2.77
CA PHE A 75 -8.09 18.30 3.59
C PHE A 75 -7.79 18.70 5.05
N VAL A 76 -6.77 18.10 5.65
CA VAL A 76 -6.40 18.35 7.05
C VAL A 76 -5.81 19.76 7.23
N GLU A 77 -4.96 20.20 6.29
CA GLU A 77 -4.43 21.57 6.26
C GLU A 77 -5.54 22.62 6.11
N SER A 78 -6.59 22.35 5.33
CA SER A 78 -7.77 23.23 5.21
C SER A 78 -8.48 23.48 6.55
N LYS A 79 -8.23 22.62 7.56
CA LYS A 79 -8.74 22.75 8.93
C LYS A 79 -7.72 23.36 9.90
N GLY A 80 -6.51 23.66 9.42
CA GLY A 80 -5.42 24.19 10.24
C GLY A 80 -4.68 23.12 11.05
N ASP A 81 -4.89 21.84 10.74
CA ASP A 81 -4.32 20.71 11.45
C ASP A 81 -3.24 19.99 10.61
N LYS A 82 -2.59 18.99 11.21
CA LYS A 82 -1.72 18.01 10.54
C LYS A 82 -1.93 16.63 11.14
N VAL A 83 -1.77 15.58 10.33
CA VAL A 83 -1.80 14.21 10.85
C VAL A 83 -0.50 13.94 11.60
N SER A 84 -0.60 13.47 12.85
CA SER A 84 0.57 13.12 13.66
C SER A 84 0.93 11.64 13.56
N SER A 85 -0.07 10.77 13.71
CA SER A 85 0.07 9.31 13.66
C SER A 85 -1.29 8.64 13.50
N PHE A 86 -1.28 7.38 13.08
CA PHE A 86 -2.45 6.51 13.12
C PHE A 86 -2.04 5.09 13.53
N ILE A 87 -3.01 4.32 14.01
CA ILE A 87 -2.88 2.88 14.21
C ILE A 87 -4.14 2.25 13.60
N ARG A 88 -3.95 1.23 12.78
CA ARG A 88 -5.02 0.44 12.18
C ARG A 88 -4.87 -1.00 12.65
N PHE A 89 -5.99 -1.61 13.04
CA PHE A 89 -6.05 -3.02 13.37
C PHE A 89 -7.06 -3.69 12.44
N GLU A 90 -6.71 -4.86 11.92
CA GLU A 90 -7.61 -5.70 11.13
C GLU A 90 -7.71 -7.10 11.75
N VAL A 91 -8.95 -7.59 11.90
CA VAL A 91 -9.17 -8.92 12.49
C VAL A 91 -8.63 -9.98 11.53
N GLY A 92 -7.71 -10.82 12.02
CA GLY A 92 -7.09 -11.86 11.21
C GLY A 92 -5.83 -11.41 10.46
N GLU A 93 -5.37 -10.18 10.66
CA GLU A 93 -4.10 -9.72 10.11
C GLU A 93 -2.95 -10.65 10.55
N GLY A 94 -2.20 -11.16 9.56
CA GLY A 94 -1.11 -12.11 9.80
C GLY A 94 -1.53 -13.54 10.15
N ILE A 95 -2.84 -13.86 10.16
CA ILE A 95 -3.33 -15.23 10.42
C ILE A 95 -3.57 -15.93 9.08
N GLU A 96 -2.92 -17.08 8.86
CA GLU A 96 -3.20 -17.92 7.69
C GLU A 96 -4.65 -18.41 7.75
N LYS A 97 -5.43 -18.01 6.75
CA LYS A 97 -6.81 -18.45 6.63
C LYS A 97 -6.83 -19.92 6.24
N LYS A 98 -7.22 -20.78 7.17
CA LYS A 98 -7.52 -22.18 6.88
C LYS A 98 -8.62 -22.26 5.82
N ALA A 99 -8.30 -22.87 4.69
CA ALA A 99 -9.26 -23.19 3.65
C ALA A 99 -9.75 -24.61 3.89
N ASP A 100 -10.72 -24.78 4.79
CA ASP A 100 -11.31 -26.08 5.05
C ASP A 100 -12.31 -26.42 3.93
N ASN A 101 -12.09 -27.54 3.25
CA ASN A 101 -13.01 -28.06 2.24
C ASN A 101 -14.12 -28.83 2.94
N PHE A 102 -15.31 -28.22 2.99
CA PHE A 102 -16.50 -28.77 3.65
C PHE A 102 -16.82 -30.21 3.20
N ILE A 103 -16.58 -30.54 1.92
CA ILE A 103 -16.83 -31.90 1.39
C ILE A 103 -15.89 -32.92 2.03
N ASP A 104 -14.61 -32.58 2.18
CA ASP A 104 -13.61 -33.49 2.76
C ASP A 104 -13.86 -33.68 4.27
N GLU A 105 -14.32 -32.63 4.96
CA GLU A 105 -14.72 -32.70 6.37
C GLU A 105 -15.90 -33.66 6.58
N VAL A 106 -16.95 -33.54 5.75
CA VAL A 106 -18.12 -34.43 5.80
C VAL A 106 -17.75 -35.88 5.46
N MET A 107 -16.93 -36.10 4.44
CA MET A 107 -16.53 -37.45 4.03
C MET A 107 -15.64 -38.15 5.07
N ASN A 108 -14.88 -37.40 5.86
CA ASN A 108 -14.09 -37.96 6.96
C ASN A 108 -14.96 -38.38 8.15
N GLN A 109 -16.09 -37.71 8.42
CA GLN A 109 -17.00 -38.08 9.50
C GLN A 109 -17.86 -39.33 9.21
N ILE A 110 -18.04 -39.70 7.93
CA ILE A 110 -18.86 -40.87 7.52
C ILE A 110 -18.04 -42.19 7.53
N LYS A 111 -16.70 -42.11 7.62
CA LYS A 111 -15.82 -43.28 7.52
C LYS A 111 -15.55 -44.03 8.84
N ASP A 112 -16.08 -43.53 9.96
CA ASP A 112 -16.07 -44.20 11.27
C ASP A 112 -17.40 -44.93 11.54
#